data_AF-A0A9Q8RNK4-F1
#
_entry.id   AF-A0A9Q8RNK4-F1
#
_cell.length_a   1.000
_cell.length_b   1.000
_cell.length_c   1.000
_cell.angle_alpha   90.00
_cell.angle_beta   90.00
_cell.angle_gamma   90.00
#
_symmetry.space_group_name_H-M   'P 1'
#
loop_
_entity.id
_entity.type
_entity.pdbx_description
1 polymer ?
#
loop_
_entity_poly.entity_id
_entity_poly.type
_entity_poly.pdbx_seq_one_letter_code
_entity_poly.pdbx_strand_id
1 'polypeptide(L)'
;MIQKGFYFVLIVLFLVSCTKSKKEDLQGGVFTFIKGGVKLYDKAGKLKKVGLSEFILPEDKIETIKDSYADIQLMDGVIIRIKENTILTLSKIYVDSKNAEIYSDISLNKGKIFSKVGTKLSKSSGFKITTPTSIAAVRGTDFQVEVNGSNTETLVSEGSVEVTDNDSPDQSNIADAGEKVISDGKSQKEEKLSEEELKELQEDSATVQSVTEEQRQRIEEILKDFKENKEKILQGLEEQKQRNQELINATKEENRRMVDEVKESGKAEKEAVKNAADEERKNIKSGIDKEKEALENSRKSLKDQVKPQ
;
A
#
# COMPACT_ATOMS: atom_id res chain seq x y z
N MET A 1 -26.34 49.95 9.26
CA MET A 1 -25.91 50.35 7.91
C MET A 1 -24.64 49.59 7.57
N ILE A 2 -24.73 48.67 6.60
CA ILE A 2 -23.70 48.27 5.63
C ILE A 2 -22.42 47.61 6.23
N GLN A 3 -22.29 46.27 6.30
CA GLN A 3 -22.11 45.24 5.25
C GLN A 3 -20.67 45.13 4.71
N LYS A 4 -20.23 43.86 4.53
CA LYS A 4 -19.01 43.27 3.91
C LYS A 4 -18.03 42.72 4.97
N GLY A 5 -17.74 41.43 5.11
CA GLY A 5 -17.77 40.29 4.18
C GLY A 5 -16.34 39.89 3.83
N PHE A 6 -15.90 38.69 4.20
CA PHE A 6 -14.96 37.77 3.48
C PHE A 6 -14.47 36.67 4.44
N TYR A 7 -14.96 35.44 4.28
CA TYR A 7 -14.22 34.28 3.73
C TYR A 7 -13.04 33.81 4.61
N PHE A 8 -13.21 32.73 5.37
CA PHE A 8 -12.96 31.33 4.96
C PHE A 8 -11.47 30.99 4.91
N VAL A 9 -10.89 30.50 6.01
CA VAL A 9 -9.98 29.35 5.98
C VAL A 9 -10.09 28.60 7.31
N LEU A 10 -10.92 27.57 7.29
CA LEU A 10 -11.00 26.53 8.30
C LEU A 10 -9.77 25.62 8.07
N ILE A 11 -8.63 25.94 8.69
CA ILE A 11 -7.43 25.08 8.63
C ILE A 11 -7.71 23.89 9.54
N VAL A 12 -8.32 22.87 8.94
CA VAL A 12 -8.38 21.52 9.48
C VAL A 12 -6.93 21.04 9.56
N LEU A 13 -6.43 20.94 10.79
CA LEU A 13 -5.23 20.21 11.16
C LEU A 13 -5.45 18.73 10.86
N PHE A 14 -5.33 18.36 9.59
CA PHE A 14 -5.21 16.95 9.19
C PHE A 14 -3.85 16.47 9.70
N LEU A 15 -3.87 15.92 10.91
CA LEU A 15 -2.83 15.04 11.42
C LEU A 15 -2.75 13.85 10.47
N VAL A 16 -1.94 13.99 9.42
CA VAL A 16 -1.48 12.86 8.62
C VAL A 16 -0.56 12.08 9.55
N SER A 17 -1.17 11.17 10.32
CA SER A 17 -0.49 10.03 10.90
C SER A 17 0.18 9.32 9.75
N CYS A 18 1.48 9.57 9.61
CA CYS A 18 2.35 8.79 8.76
C CYS A 18 2.49 7.43 9.44
N THR A 19 1.52 6.55 9.22
CA THR A 19 1.69 5.14 9.50
C THR A 19 2.91 4.71 8.69
N LYS A 20 3.98 4.31 9.40
CA LYS A 20 5.10 3.59 8.81
C LYS A 20 4.51 2.30 8.22
N SER A 21 4.10 2.36 6.96
CA SER A 21 3.83 1.17 6.16
C SER A 21 5.12 0.35 6.19
N LYS A 22 5.03 -0.83 6.80
CA LYS A 22 6.09 -1.84 6.67
C LYS A 22 6.28 -2.01 5.16
N LYS A 23 7.52 -1.93 4.69
CA LYS A 23 7.87 -2.35 3.32
C LYS A 23 7.61 -3.85 3.26
N GLU A 24 6.38 -4.23 2.98
CA GLU A 24 6.05 -5.57 2.53
C GLU A 24 6.76 -5.70 1.20
N ASP A 25 7.73 -6.60 1.15
CA ASP A 25 8.41 -6.93 -0.07
C ASP A 25 7.38 -7.63 -0.97
N LEU A 26 6.58 -6.83 -1.70
CA LEU A 26 5.54 -7.29 -2.64
C LEU A 26 6.15 -8.31 -3.60
N GLN A 27 5.98 -9.58 -3.27
CA GLN A 27 6.31 -10.68 -4.15
C GLN A 27 5.08 -11.02 -4.98
N GLY A 28 5.31 -11.59 -6.15
CA GLY A 28 4.24 -11.94 -7.09
C GLY A 28 4.53 -13.26 -7.80
N GLY A 29 3.89 -13.44 -8.94
CA GLY A 29 4.17 -14.55 -9.84
C GLY A 29 4.18 -14.09 -11.29
N VAL A 30 4.48 -15.00 -12.20
CA VAL A 30 4.44 -14.77 -13.64
C VAL A 30 3.68 -15.88 -14.34
N PHE A 31 2.98 -15.55 -15.42
CA PHE A 31 2.45 -16.56 -16.33
C PHE A 31 3.58 -17.25 -17.09
N THR A 32 3.64 -18.57 -16.99
CA THR A 32 4.63 -19.42 -17.67
C THR A 32 4.02 -20.18 -18.83
N PHE A 33 2.70 -20.42 -18.79
CA PHE A 33 1.95 -21.03 -19.87
C PHE A 33 0.51 -20.51 -19.89
N ILE A 34 -0.06 -20.29 -21.07
CA ILE A 34 -1.46 -19.87 -21.25
C ILE A 34 -2.05 -20.61 -22.45
N LYS A 35 -3.23 -21.21 -22.27
CA LYS A 35 -4.09 -21.73 -23.35
C LYS A 35 -5.52 -21.26 -23.16
N GLY A 36 -6.15 -20.83 -24.25
CA GLY A 36 -7.54 -20.39 -24.25
C GLY A 36 -7.71 -18.99 -23.66
N GLY A 37 -8.88 -18.73 -23.09
CA GLY A 37 -9.25 -17.43 -22.52
C GLY A 37 -8.87 -17.31 -21.05
N VAL A 38 -7.92 -16.43 -20.75
CA VAL A 38 -7.48 -16.09 -19.39
C VAL A 38 -7.60 -14.58 -19.21
N LYS A 39 -8.20 -14.16 -18.10
CA LYS A 39 -8.33 -12.75 -17.73
C LYS A 39 -7.60 -12.50 -16.42
N LEU A 40 -6.89 -11.38 -16.35
CA LEU A 40 -6.23 -10.89 -15.15
C LEU A 40 -6.86 -9.54 -14.79
N TYR A 41 -7.25 -9.38 -13.54
CA TYR A 41 -7.78 -8.13 -13.01
C TYR A 41 -6.88 -7.63 -11.89
N ASP A 42 -6.61 -6.33 -11.85
CA ASP A 42 -5.94 -5.73 -10.71
C ASP A 42 -6.87 -5.65 -9.48
N LYS A 43 -6.30 -5.25 -8.35
CA LYS A 43 -7.05 -5.05 -7.09
C LYS A 43 -8.25 -4.09 -7.18
N ALA A 44 -8.25 -3.18 -8.17
CA ALA A 44 -9.35 -2.25 -8.41
C ALA A 44 -10.42 -2.84 -9.37
N GLY A 45 -10.23 -4.09 -9.82
CA GLY A 45 -11.10 -4.76 -10.77
C GLY A 45 -10.87 -4.36 -12.23
N LYS A 46 -9.78 -3.61 -12.53
CA LYS A 46 -9.46 -3.23 -13.90
C LYS A 46 -8.78 -4.39 -14.61
N LEU A 47 -9.22 -4.67 -15.83
CA LEU A 47 -8.61 -5.70 -16.67
C LEU A 47 -7.16 -5.31 -17.03
N LYS A 48 -6.22 -6.19 -16.67
CA LYS A 48 -4.81 -6.14 -17.05
C LYS A 48 -4.59 -6.96 -18.33
N LYS A 49 -3.48 -6.66 -19.02
CA LYS A 49 -3.00 -7.51 -20.10
C LYS A 49 -2.62 -8.87 -19.52
N VAL A 50 -2.84 -9.94 -20.29
CA VAL A 50 -2.38 -11.29 -19.97
C VAL A 50 -1.38 -11.71 -21.04
N GLY A 51 -0.26 -12.28 -20.62
CA GLY A 51 0.78 -12.75 -21.52
C GLY A 51 1.86 -13.52 -20.77
N LEU A 52 2.64 -14.30 -21.50
CA LEU A 52 3.83 -14.94 -20.95
C LEU A 52 4.74 -13.83 -20.38
N SER A 53 5.28 -14.06 -19.18
CA SER A 53 6.11 -13.09 -18.44
C SER A 53 5.37 -11.87 -17.84
N GLU A 54 4.05 -11.77 -17.97
CA GLU A 54 3.28 -10.74 -17.27
C GLU A 54 3.25 -11.03 -15.77
N PHE A 55 3.48 -9.98 -14.97
CA PHE A 55 3.54 -10.10 -13.52
C PHE A 55 2.16 -10.06 -12.88
N ILE A 56 1.93 -11.05 -12.03
CA ILE A 56 0.77 -11.20 -11.17
C ILE A 56 1.18 -10.65 -9.80
N LEU A 57 0.47 -9.65 -9.32
CA LEU A 57 0.74 -8.99 -8.05
C LEU A 57 -0.24 -9.47 -6.98
N PRO A 58 0.08 -9.27 -5.69
CA PRO A 58 -0.89 -9.47 -4.63
C PRO A 58 -2.18 -8.67 -4.90
N GLU A 59 -3.29 -9.27 -4.52
CA GLU A 59 -4.67 -8.84 -4.79
C GLU A 59 -5.11 -8.91 -6.26
N ASP A 60 -4.26 -9.36 -7.19
CA ASP A 60 -4.69 -9.63 -8.56
C ASP A 60 -5.58 -10.88 -8.61
N LYS A 61 -6.62 -10.81 -9.45
CA LYS A 61 -7.57 -11.91 -9.68
C LYS A 61 -7.39 -12.50 -11.07
N ILE A 62 -7.30 -13.82 -11.13
CA ILE A 62 -7.19 -14.59 -12.37
C ILE A 62 -8.49 -15.37 -12.60
N GLU A 63 -9.00 -15.29 -13.82
CA GLU A 63 -10.19 -16.02 -14.27
C GLU A 63 -9.87 -16.80 -15.56
N THR A 64 -10.14 -18.10 -15.56
CA THR A 64 -10.06 -18.97 -16.74
C THR A 64 -11.47 -19.37 -17.16
N ILE A 65 -11.74 -19.33 -18.47
CA ILE A 65 -13.01 -19.80 -19.03
C ILE A 65 -12.94 -21.30 -19.39
N LYS A 66 -14.02 -21.83 -19.97
CA LYS A 66 -14.08 -23.19 -20.49
C LYS A 66 -12.93 -23.48 -21.49
N ASP A 67 -12.44 -24.72 -21.51
CA ASP A 67 -11.40 -25.20 -22.42
C ASP A 67 -10.08 -24.40 -22.34
N SER A 68 -9.85 -23.74 -21.21
CA SER A 68 -8.71 -22.83 -20.98
C SER A 68 -7.94 -23.23 -19.73
N TYR A 69 -6.63 -23.05 -19.72
CA TYR A 69 -5.82 -23.20 -18.52
C TYR A 69 -4.57 -22.31 -18.59
N ALA A 70 -3.98 -22.04 -17.43
CA ALA A 70 -2.74 -21.28 -17.33
C ALA A 70 -1.85 -21.87 -16.25
N ASP A 71 -0.54 -21.86 -16.48
CA ASP A 71 0.44 -22.15 -15.45
C ASP A 71 1.07 -20.82 -15.00
N ILE A 72 1.18 -20.64 -13.69
CA ILE A 72 1.85 -19.50 -13.07
C ILE A 72 2.97 -20.01 -12.17
N GLN A 73 4.07 -19.28 -12.13
CA GLN A 73 5.17 -19.55 -11.21
C GLN A 73 5.32 -18.37 -10.25
N LEU A 74 5.26 -18.68 -8.96
CA LEU A 74 5.48 -17.73 -7.88
C LEU A 74 6.99 -17.53 -7.64
N MET A 75 7.35 -16.42 -7.00
CA MET A 75 8.76 -16.09 -6.71
C MET A 75 9.45 -17.08 -5.74
N ASP A 76 8.69 -17.83 -4.95
CA ASP A 76 9.20 -18.91 -4.09
C ASP A 76 9.45 -20.23 -4.84
N GLY A 77 9.14 -20.26 -6.14
CA GLY A 77 9.29 -21.43 -7.00
C GLY A 77 8.09 -22.37 -7.00
N VAL A 78 7.00 -22.05 -6.28
CA VAL A 78 5.74 -22.78 -6.40
C VAL A 78 5.16 -22.59 -7.80
N ILE A 79 4.75 -23.69 -8.43
CA ILE A 79 4.08 -23.66 -9.72
C ILE A 79 2.61 -24.04 -9.52
N ILE A 80 1.70 -23.23 -10.05
CA ILE A 80 0.26 -23.44 -9.94
C ILE A 80 -0.32 -23.52 -11.35
N ARG A 81 -0.96 -24.65 -11.65
CA ARG A 81 -1.81 -24.82 -12.83
C ARG A 81 -3.23 -24.45 -12.47
N ILE A 82 -3.77 -23.46 -13.19
CA ILE A 82 -5.12 -22.95 -13.09
C ILE A 82 -5.94 -23.59 -14.21
N LYS A 83 -6.82 -24.54 -13.87
CA LYS A 83 -7.66 -25.24 -14.86
C LYS A 83 -8.83 -24.39 -15.30
N GLU A 84 -9.65 -24.90 -16.19
CA GLU A 84 -10.81 -24.18 -16.73
C GLU A 84 -11.83 -23.80 -15.64
N ASN A 85 -12.68 -22.81 -15.94
CA ASN A 85 -13.77 -22.35 -15.07
C ASN A 85 -13.34 -21.99 -13.65
N THR A 86 -12.11 -21.47 -13.51
CA THR A 86 -11.48 -21.20 -12.21
C THR A 86 -11.38 -19.71 -11.96
N ILE A 87 -11.65 -19.31 -10.72
CA ILE A 87 -11.47 -17.94 -10.22
C ILE A 87 -10.60 -18.03 -8.98
N LEU A 88 -9.42 -17.43 -9.04
CA LEU A 88 -8.52 -17.31 -7.91
C LEU A 88 -8.02 -15.89 -7.75
N THR A 89 -7.61 -15.55 -6.53
CA THR A 89 -6.95 -14.30 -6.19
C THR A 89 -5.63 -14.61 -5.52
N LEU A 90 -4.56 -13.94 -5.96
CA LEU A 90 -3.28 -14.00 -5.28
C LEU A 90 -3.37 -13.12 -4.03
N SER A 91 -3.77 -13.66 -2.88
CA SER A 91 -4.12 -12.83 -1.72
C SER A 91 -2.91 -12.12 -1.13
N LYS A 92 -1.87 -12.87 -0.77
CA LYS A 92 -0.64 -12.30 -0.21
C LYS A 92 0.56 -13.14 -0.60
N ILE A 93 1.65 -12.46 -0.93
CA ILE A 93 2.99 -13.06 -0.86
C ILE A 93 3.88 -12.08 -0.12
N TYR A 94 4.50 -12.52 0.96
CA TYR A 94 5.45 -11.70 1.70
C TYR A 94 6.67 -12.50 2.14
N VAL A 95 7.78 -11.77 2.24
CA VAL A 95 9.02 -12.27 2.85
C VAL A 95 9.10 -11.77 4.28
N ASP A 96 9.25 -12.68 5.24
CA ASP A 96 9.78 -12.27 6.53
C ASP A 96 11.29 -12.01 6.39
N SER A 97 11.64 -10.74 6.21
CA SER A 97 13.03 -10.30 6.04
C SER A 97 13.94 -10.64 7.22
N LYS A 98 13.38 -10.96 8.40
CA LYS A 98 14.19 -11.38 9.57
C LYS A 98 14.69 -12.81 9.44
N ASN A 99 13.88 -13.69 8.83
CA ASN A 99 14.15 -15.12 8.77
C ASN A 99 14.35 -15.65 7.33
N ALA A 100 14.22 -14.79 6.32
CA ALA A 100 14.24 -15.15 4.90
C ALA A 100 13.18 -16.23 4.55
N GLU A 101 12.00 -16.12 5.17
CA GLU A 101 10.87 -17.03 4.95
C GLU A 101 9.89 -16.42 3.96
N ILE A 102 9.37 -17.23 3.05
CA ILE A 102 8.35 -16.78 2.10
C ILE A 102 7.01 -17.42 2.48
N TYR A 103 5.99 -16.59 2.58
CA TYR A 103 4.63 -17.01 2.84
C TYR A 103 3.74 -16.59 1.68
N SER A 104 3.07 -17.58 1.08
CA SER A 104 2.22 -17.43 -0.09
C SER A 104 0.81 -17.91 0.24
N ASP A 105 -0.18 -17.04 0.04
CA ASP A 105 -1.60 -17.30 0.28
C ASP A 105 -2.40 -17.08 -1.01
N ILE A 106 -3.05 -18.13 -1.50
CA ILE A 106 -3.92 -18.13 -2.66
C ILE A 106 -5.35 -18.30 -2.20
N SER A 107 -6.25 -17.40 -2.62
CA SER A 107 -7.67 -17.60 -2.41
C SER A 107 -8.31 -18.19 -3.65
N LEU A 108 -8.79 -19.43 -3.57
CA LEU A 108 -9.52 -20.12 -4.64
C LEU A 108 -11.01 -20.00 -4.38
N ASN A 109 -11.71 -19.24 -5.22
CA ASN A 109 -13.14 -18.99 -5.04
C ASN A 109 -14.01 -20.05 -5.73
N LYS A 110 -13.54 -20.57 -6.86
CA LYS A 110 -14.25 -21.56 -7.69
C LYS A 110 -13.26 -22.28 -8.60
N GLY A 111 -13.54 -23.53 -8.93
CA GLY A 111 -12.82 -24.28 -9.95
C GLY A 111 -11.69 -25.10 -9.34
N LYS A 112 -10.66 -25.39 -10.13
CA LYS A 112 -9.65 -26.40 -9.81
C LYS A 112 -8.26 -25.87 -10.07
N ILE A 113 -7.37 -26.01 -9.09
CA ILE A 113 -5.95 -25.71 -9.25
C ILE A 113 -5.09 -26.88 -8.81
N PHE A 114 -4.06 -27.18 -9.60
CA PHE A 114 -3.00 -28.10 -9.21
C PHE A 114 -1.77 -27.28 -8.80
N SER A 115 -1.15 -27.63 -7.69
CA SER A 115 0.02 -26.93 -7.16
C SER A 115 1.16 -27.90 -6.95
N LYS A 116 2.32 -27.56 -7.51
CA LYS A 116 3.59 -28.23 -7.28
C LYS A 116 4.46 -27.36 -6.40
N VAL A 117 4.60 -27.77 -5.16
CA VAL A 117 5.34 -27.04 -4.13
C VAL A 117 6.71 -27.67 -3.96
N GLY A 118 7.76 -26.98 -4.42
CA GLY A 118 9.12 -27.50 -4.35
C GLY A 118 9.58 -27.77 -2.91
N THR A 119 10.38 -28.84 -2.74
CA THR A 119 10.97 -29.23 -1.44
C THR A 119 12.04 -28.25 -0.93
N LYS A 120 12.45 -27.28 -1.76
CA LYS A 120 13.42 -26.23 -1.43
C LYS A 120 12.85 -25.07 -0.61
N LEU A 121 11.55 -25.05 -0.31
CA LEU A 121 11.00 -24.12 0.68
C LEU A 121 11.79 -24.25 1.99
N SER A 122 12.25 -23.12 2.55
CA SER A 122 13.01 -23.11 3.80
C SER A 122 12.19 -23.78 4.92
N LYS A 123 12.84 -24.18 6.04
CA LYS A 123 12.18 -24.84 7.19
C LYS A 123 10.97 -24.11 7.77
N SER A 124 10.74 -22.88 7.35
CA SER A 124 9.70 -22.01 7.87
C SER A 124 9.02 -21.17 6.79
N SER A 125 9.19 -21.49 5.50
CA SER A 125 8.31 -20.95 4.45
C SER A 125 7.01 -21.75 4.37
N GLY A 126 5.90 -21.10 4.02
CA GLY A 126 4.57 -21.73 4.00
C GLY A 126 3.77 -21.38 2.74
N PHE A 127 3.13 -22.38 2.15
CA PHE A 127 2.16 -22.21 1.06
C PHE A 127 0.78 -22.62 1.55
N LYS A 128 -0.21 -21.75 1.31
CA LYS A 128 -1.58 -21.96 1.74
C LYS A 128 -2.55 -21.67 0.61
N ILE A 129 -3.56 -22.52 0.45
CA ILE A 129 -4.74 -22.24 -0.37
C ILE A 129 -5.93 -22.09 0.56
N THR A 130 -6.58 -20.93 0.51
CA THR A 130 -7.83 -20.65 1.21
C THR A 130 -8.99 -20.75 0.24
N THR A 131 -9.98 -21.57 0.57
CA THR A 131 -11.25 -21.69 -0.15
C THR A 131 -12.40 -21.15 0.70
N PRO A 132 -13.65 -21.13 0.21
CA PRO A 132 -14.79 -20.78 1.04
C PRO A 132 -14.96 -21.67 2.27
N THR A 133 -14.61 -22.96 2.19
CA THR A 133 -14.87 -23.94 3.26
C THR A 133 -13.65 -24.32 4.08
N SER A 134 -12.44 -24.27 3.51
CA SER A 134 -11.25 -24.75 4.20
C SER A 134 -9.98 -24.01 3.82
N ILE A 135 -8.94 -24.30 4.59
CA ILE A 135 -7.57 -23.88 4.40
C ILE A 135 -6.72 -25.14 4.19
N ALA A 136 -6.08 -25.24 3.03
CA ALA A 136 -5.06 -26.26 2.76
C ALA A 136 -3.67 -25.66 2.99
N ALA A 137 -2.95 -26.14 4.00
CA ALA A 137 -1.60 -25.72 4.34
C ALA A 137 -0.61 -26.83 4.02
N VAL A 138 0.47 -26.51 3.30
CA VAL A 138 1.38 -27.52 2.76
C VAL A 138 2.84 -27.17 2.90
N ARG A 139 3.66 -28.22 2.86
CA ARG A 139 5.11 -28.14 2.82
C ARG A 139 5.68 -29.25 1.93
N GLY A 140 6.04 -28.90 0.69
CA GLY A 140 6.71 -29.83 -0.23
C GLY A 140 5.77 -30.92 -0.77
N THR A 141 4.70 -30.50 -1.45
CA THR A 141 3.57 -31.37 -1.83
C THR A 141 3.17 -31.11 -3.28
N ASP A 142 2.78 -32.17 -4.00
CA ASP A 142 2.02 -32.09 -5.23
C ASP A 142 0.56 -32.42 -4.95
N PHE A 143 -0.31 -31.44 -5.11
CA PHE A 143 -1.70 -31.56 -4.71
C PHE A 143 -2.62 -30.69 -5.56
N GLN A 144 -3.91 -31.02 -5.54
CA GLN A 144 -4.97 -30.27 -6.20
C GLN A 144 -5.99 -29.82 -5.17
N VAL A 145 -6.52 -28.62 -5.36
CA VAL A 145 -7.68 -28.12 -4.63
C VAL A 145 -8.77 -27.81 -5.64
N GLU A 146 -9.96 -28.35 -5.41
CA GLU A 146 -11.16 -28.12 -6.22
C GLU A 146 -12.27 -27.54 -5.34
N VAL A 147 -12.89 -26.45 -5.81
CA VAL A 147 -14.04 -25.82 -5.18
C VAL A 147 -15.25 -26.00 -6.10
N ASN A 148 -16.20 -26.81 -5.65
CA ASN A 148 -17.44 -27.08 -6.35
C ASN A 148 -18.66 -26.77 -5.46
N GLY A 149 -19.28 -25.62 -5.71
CA GLY A 149 -20.44 -25.16 -4.94
C GLY A 149 -20.07 -24.90 -3.49
N SER A 150 -20.62 -25.70 -2.58
CA SER A 150 -20.38 -25.61 -1.14
C SER A 150 -19.29 -26.55 -0.63
N ASN A 151 -18.61 -27.28 -1.51
CA ASN A 151 -17.61 -28.28 -1.11
C ASN A 151 -16.23 -27.90 -1.66
N THR A 152 -15.20 -28.18 -0.87
CA THR A 152 -13.80 -28.17 -1.28
C THR A 152 -13.24 -29.57 -1.19
N GLU A 153 -12.60 -30.05 -2.25
CA GLU A 153 -11.83 -31.28 -2.24
C GLU A 153 -10.34 -30.96 -2.36
N THR A 154 -9.53 -31.52 -1.46
CA THR A 154 -8.08 -31.43 -1.48
C THR A 154 -7.52 -32.82 -1.74
N LEU A 155 -6.89 -33.01 -2.90
CA LEU A 155 -6.38 -34.29 -3.39
C LEU A 155 -4.85 -34.27 -3.39
N VAL A 156 -4.19 -35.28 -2.82
CA VAL A 156 -2.74 -35.27 -2.62
C VAL A 156 -2.07 -36.40 -3.39
N SER A 157 -1.14 -36.07 -4.27
CA SER A 157 -0.39 -37.05 -5.06
C SER A 157 1.01 -37.34 -4.53
N GLU A 158 1.67 -36.35 -3.93
CA GLU A 158 2.98 -36.49 -3.29
C GLU A 158 3.01 -35.59 -2.05
N GLY A 159 3.58 -36.07 -0.94
CA GLY A 159 3.68 -35.31 0.30
C GLY A 159 2.42 -35.45 1.16
N SER A 160 2.10 -34.38 1.89
CA SER A 160 0.98 -34.34 2.84
C SER A 160 0.41 -32.92 2.92
N VAL A 161 -0.89 -32.81 3.19
CA VAL A 161 -1.61 -31.53 3.28
C VAL A 161 -2.48 -31.52 4.52
N GLU A 162 -2.28 -30.50 5.37
CA GLU A 162 -3.19 -30.22 6.47
C GLU A 162 -4.36 -29.38 5.93
N VAL A 163 -5.58 -29.84 6.20
CA VAL A 163 -6.82 -29.19 5.78
C VAL A 163 -7.60 -28.77 7.01
N THR A 164 -7.72 -27.46 7.25
CA THR A 164 -8.45 -26.88 8.38
C THR A 164 -9.78 -26.30 7.90
N ASP A 165 -10.88 -26.55 8.61
CA ASP A 165 -12.18 -25.94 8.28
C ASP A 165 -12.24 -24.46 8.68
N ASN A 166 -12.87 -23.63 7.84
CA ASN A 166 -13.02 -22.21 8.12
C ASN A 166 -14.03 -21.91 9.24
N ASP A 167 -15.18 -22.59 9.28
CA ASP A 167 -16.19 -22.35 10.32
C ASP A 167 -15.86 -23.10 11.62
N SER A 168 -14.91 -24.03 11.58
CA SER A 168 -14.45 -24.81 12.75
C SER A 168 -12.93 -24.96 12.73
N PRO A 169 -12.16 -23.91 13.07
CA PRO A 169 -10.69 -23.91 12.96
C PRO A 169 -9.97 -24.94 13.83
N ASP A 170 -10.64 -25.47 14.86
CA ASP A 170 -10.12 -26.55 15.70
C ASP A 170 -10.23 -27.94 15.03
N GLN A 171 -10.92 -28.03 13.89
CA GLN A 171 -11.05 -29.24 13.08
C GLN A 171 -10.08 -29.20 11.90
N SER A 172 -9.09 -30.08 11.96
CA SER A 172 -8.09 -30.27 10.91
C SER A 172 -7.91 -31.75 10.63
N ASN A 173 -7.85 -32.12 9.36
CA ASN A 173 -7.44 -33.44 8.90
C ASN A 173 -6.18 -33.35 8.04
N ILE A 174 -5.51 -34.48 7.88
CA ILE A 174 -4.29 -34.59 7.07
C ILE A 174 -4.60 -35.52 5.90
N ALA A 175 -4.43 -35.03 4.69
CA ALA A 175 -4.45 -35.85 3.47
C ALA A 175 -3.01 -36.23 3.11
N ASP A 176 -2.68 -37.52 3.20
CA ASP A 176 -1.40 -38.03 2.72
C ASP A 176 -1.47 -38.40 1.22
N ALA A 177 -0.31 -38.67 0.63
CA ALA A 177 -0.22 -39.11 -0.77
C ALA A 177 -1.16 -40.31 -1.06
N GLY A 178 -2.00 -40.16 -2.08
CA GLY A 178 -3.02 -41.13 -2.46
C GLY A 178 -4.37 -40.92 -1.76
N GLU A 179 -4.54 -39.85 -1.00
CA GLU A 179 -5.75 -39.53 -0.24
C GLU A 179 -6.35 -38.19 -0.67
N LYS A 180 -7.60 -37.98 -0.27
CA LYS A 180 -8.28 -36.70 -0.36
C LYS A 180 -9.07 -36.39 0.89
N VAL A 181 -9.19 -35.09 1.17
CA VAL A 181 -10.10 -34.54 2.18
C VAL A 181 -11.17 -33.72 1.48
N ILE A 182 -12.43 -33.99 1.81
CA ILE A 182 -13.61 -33.25 1.37
C ILE A 182 -14.11 -32.43 2.55
N SER A 183 -14.23 -31.11 2.37
CA SER A 183 -14.74 -30.16 3.38
C SER A 183 -15.99 -29.44 2.87
N ASP A 184 -17.05 -29.42 3.68
CA ASP A 184 -18.26 -28.62 3.46
C ASP A 184 -18.31 -27.35 4.31
N GLY A 185 -17.21 -27.04 5.02
CA GLY A 185 -17.02 -25.90 5.90
C GLY A 185 -17.37 -26.17 7.35
N LYS A 186 -18.10 -27.26 7.63
CA LYS A 186 -18.52 -27.66 8.99
C LYS A 186 -17.95 -29.00 9.43
N SER A 187 -17.66 -29.85 8.46
CA SER A 187 -17.14 -31.18 8.66
C SER A 187 -16.22 -31.58 7.52
N GLN A 188 -15.37 -32.55 7.82
CA GLN A 188 -14.41 -33.08 6.87
C GLN A 188 -14.53 -34.60 6.77
N LYS A 189 -14.30 -35.11 5.57
CA LYS A 189 -14.26 -36.54 5.27
C LYS A 189 -13.00 -36.89 4.50
N GLU A 190 -12.27 -37.89 4.99
CA GLU A 190 -11.13 -38.47 4.31
C GLU A 190 -11.55 -39.65 3.42
N GLU A 191 -11.01 -39.69 2.21
CA GLU A 191 -11.23 -40.77 1.24
C GLU A 191 -9.92 -41.10 0.51
N LYS A 192 -9.84 -42.30 -0.10
CA LYS A 192 -8.76 -42.63 -1.03
C LYS A 192 -9.04 -42.03 -2.40
N LEU A 193 -7.97 -41.62 -3.09
CA LEU A 193 -8.08 -41.22 -4.49
C LEU A 193 -8.49 -42.40 -5.37
N SER A 194 -9.36 -42.14 -6.33
CA SER A 194 -9.63 -43.04 -7.44
C SER A 194 -8.44 -43.12 -8.39
N GLU A 195 -8.40 -44.18 -9.21
CA GLU A 195 -7.35 -44.34 -10.23
C GLU A 195 -7.35 -43.19 -11.25
N GLU A 196 -8.51 -42.65 -11.59
CA GLU A 196 -8.66 -41.53 -12.52
C GLU A 196 -8.09 -40.23 -11.93
N GLU A 197 -8.42 -39.91 -10.67
CA GLU A 197 -7.88 -38.75 -9.95
C GLU A 197 -6.35 -38.85 -9.82
N LEU A 198 -5.83 -40.02 -9.42
CA LEU A 198 -4.39 -40.24 -9.28
C LEU A 198 -3.67 -40.00 -10.62
N LYS A 199 -4.24 -40.51 -11.71
CA LYS A 199 -3.68 -40.36 -13.05
C LYS A 199 -3.70 -38.89 -13.51
N GLU A 200 -4.80 -38.17 -13.29
CA GLU A 200 -4.90 -36.73 -13.60
C GLU A 200 -3.80 -35.95 -12.88
N LEU A 201 -3.57 -36.20 -11.59
CA LEU A 201 -2.53 -35.53 -10.80
C LEU A 201 -1.12 -35.86 -11.28
N GLN A 202 -0.86 -37.12 -11.65
CA GLN A 202 0.44 -37.53 -12.18
C GLN A 202 0.75 -36.88 -13.54
N GLU A 203 -0.25 -36.78 -14.41
CA GLU A 203 -0.14 -36.08 -15.70
C GLU A 203 0.12 -34.59 -15.50
N ASP A 204 -0.59 -33.94 -14.58
CA ASP A 204 -0.34 -32.55 -14.22
C ASP A 204 1.06 -32.34 -13.65
N SER A 205 1.49 -33.17 -12.70
CA SER A 205 2.84 -33.11 -12.12
C SER A 205 3.93 -33.24 -13.19
N ALA A 206 3.80 -34.22 -14.08
CA ALA A 206 4.77 -34.47 -15.14
C ALA A 206 4.83 -33.33 -16.18
N THR A 207 3.67 -32.82 -16.60
CA THR A 207 3.60 -31.76 -17.60
C THR A 207 4.04 -30.40 -17.05
N VAL A 208 3.72 -30.10 -15.78
CA VAL A 208 4.25 -28.93 -15.07
C VAL A 208 5.77 -29.05 -14.84
N GLN A 209 6.28 -30.26 -14.57
CA GLN A 209 7.73 -30.48 -14.45
C GLN A 209 8.49 -30.29 -15.77
N SER A 210 7.86 -30.60 -16.91
CA SER A 210 8.48 -30.61 -18.24
C SER A 210 8.92 -29.24 -18.78
N VAL A 211 8.70 -28.15 -18.03
CA VAL A 211 9.33 -26.86 -18.29
C VAL A 211 10.85 -27.05 -18.37
N THR A 212 11.39 -26.87 -19.57
CA THR A 212 12.81 -27.10 -19.88
C THR A 212 13.70 -26.27 -18.95
N GLU A 213 14.92 -26.74 -18.67
CA GLU A 213 15.87 -25.99 -17.86
C GLU A 213 16.12 -24.58 -18.42
N GLU A 214 16.08 -24.43 -19.75
CA GLU A 214 16.16 -23.14 -20.44
C GLU A 214 14.96 -22.22 -20.11
N GLN A 215 13.73 -22.75 -20.15
CA GLN A 215 12.55 -21.98 -19.76
C GLN A 215 12.59 -21.61 -18.28
N ARG A 216 13.07 -22.51 -17.40
CA ARG A 216 13.26 -22.21 -15.97
C ARG A 216 14.25 -21.07 -15.77
N GLN A 217 15.41 -21.12 -16.44
CA GLN A 217 16.41 -20.04 -16.40
C GLN A 217 15.84 -18.71 -16.88
N ARG A 218 15.09 -18.71 -18.00
CA ARG A 218 14.43 -17.48 -18.49
C ARG A 218 13.41 -16.94 -17.49
N ILE A 219 12.62 -17.80 -16.84
CA ILE A 219 11.67 -17.37 -15.83
C ILE A 219 12.40 -16.79 -14.61
N GLU A 220 13.48 -17.43 -14.15
CA GLU A 220 14.30 -16.92 -13.06
C GLU A 220 14.93 -15.56 -13.39
N GLU A 221 15.42 -15.35 -14.63
CA GLU A 221 15.91 -14.05 -15.10
C GLU A 221 14.81 -12.99 -15.09
N ILE A 222 13.61 -13.29 -15.60
CA ILE A 222 12.47 -12.37 -15.57
C ILE A 222 12.12 -11.97 -14.13
N LEU A 223 12.05 -12.94 -13.22
CA LEU A 223 11.74 -12.70 -11.81
C LEU A 223 12.83 -11.85 -11.13
N LYS A 224 14.10 -12.10 -11.46
CA LYS A 224 15.24 -11.32 -10.95
C LYS A 224 15.23 -9.88 -11.45
N ASP A 225 15.08 -9.68 -12.77
CA ASP A 225 15.03 -8.35 -13.38
C ASP A 225 13.87 -7.52 -12.82
N PHE A 226 12.72 -8.16 -12.61
CA PHE A 226 11.58 -7.50 -11.98
C PHE A 226 11.90 -7.07 -10.54
N LYS A 227 12.50 -7.95 -9.74
CA LYS A 227 12.89 -7.64 -8.36
C LYS A 227 13.85 -6.44 -8.32
N GLU A 228 14.88 -6.43 -9.17
CA GLU A 228 15.85 -5.34 -9.24
C GLU A 228 15.21 -4.01 -9.71
N ASN A 229 14.34 -4.07 -10.73
CA ASN A 229 13.63 -2.89 -11.22
C ASN A 229 12.67 -2.32 -10.17
N LYS A 230 11.96 -3.18 -9.44
CA LYS A 230 11.10 -2.79 -8.32
C LYS A 230 11.91 -2.08 -7.23
N GLU A 231 13.07 -2.63 -6.84
CA GLU A 231 13.94 -2.01 -5.84
C GLU A 231 14.39 -0.61 -6.26
N LYS A 232 14.80 -0.43 -7.53
CA LYS A 232 15.17 0.87 -8.09
C LYS A 232 14.02 1.87 -8.06
N ILE A 233 12.80 1.45 -8.44
CA ILE A 233 11.61 2.31 -8.41
C ILE A 233 11.30 2.73 -6.97
N LEU A 234 11.33 1.78 -6.02
CA LEU A 234 11.08 2.07 -4.61
C LEU A 234 12.12 3.03 -4.02
N GLN A 235 13.39 2.88 -4.39
CA GLN A 235 14.44 3.80 -3.99
C GLN A 235 14.19 5.20 -4.56
N GLY A 236 13.88 5.31 -5.86
CA GLY A 236 13.58 6.59 -6.50
C GLY A 236 12.38 7.31 -5.88
N LEU A 237 11.32 6.57 -5.52
CA LEU A 237 10.15 7.11 -4.82
C LEU A 237 10.52 7.62 -3.41
N GLU A 238 11.35 6.90 -2.67
CA GLU A 238 11.80 7.32 -1.34
C GLU A 238 12.66 8.59 -1.43
N GLU A 239 13.57 8.67 -2.39
CA GLU A 239 14.38 9.88 -2.65
C GLU A 239 13.51 11.07 -3.06
N GLN A 240 12.48 10.87 -3.90
CA GLN A 240 11.52 11.92 -4.24
C GLN A 240 10.73 12.39 -3.03
N LYS A 241 10.28 11.46 -2.17
CA LYS A 241 9.57 11.79 -0.93
C LYS A 241 10.45 12.61 0.01
N GLN A 242 11.72 12.24 0.17
CA GLN A 242 12.69 12.99 0.97
C GLN A 242 12.91 14.39 0.40
N ARG A 243 13.18 14.52 -0.90
CA ARG A 243 13.31 15.82 -1.58
C ARG A 243 12.07 16.70 -1.39
N ASN A 244 10.88 16.15 -1.56
CA ASN A 244 9.64 16.91 -1.36
C ASN A 244 9.46 17.34 0.11
N GLN A 245 9.84 16.48 1.06
CA GLN A 245 9.78 16.81 2.48
C GLN A 245 10.76 17.94 2.84
N GLU A 246 11.98 17.91 2.29
CA GLU A 246 12.97 18.97 2.45
C GLU A 246 12.47 20.30 1.87
N LEU A 247 11.90 20.29 0.65
CA LEU A 247 11.31 21.47 0.03
C LEU A 247 10.17 22.07 0.88
N ILE A 248 9.28 21.23 1.41
CA ILE A 248 8.19 21.68 2.29
C ILE A 248 8.77 22.33 3.56
N ASN A 249 9.79 21.72 4.15
CA ASN A 249 10.41 22.25 5.37
C ASN A 249 11.15 23.57 5.10
N ALA A 250 11.91 23.66 4.01
CA ALA A 250 12.59 24.88 3.58
C ALA A 250 11.59 26.02 3.32
N THR A 251 10.50 25.74 2.60
CA THR A 251 9.43 26.73 2.33
C THR A 251 8.76 27.20 3.62
N LYS A 252 8.52 26.29 4.59
CA LYS A 252 7.97 26.67 5.90
C LYS A 252 8.91 27.58 6.67
N GLU A 253 10.21 27.29 6.64
CA GLU A 253 11.22 28.10 7.32
C GLU A 253 11.34 29.48 6.67
N GLU A 254 11.35 29.56 5.34
CA GLU A 254 11.35 30.81 4.58
C GLU A 254 10.10 31.66 4.89
N ASN A 255 8.91 31.06 4.85
CA ASN A 255 7.67 31.74 5.22
C ASN A 255 7.71 32.26 6.67
N ARG A 256 8.28 31.49 7.60
CA ARG A 256 8.44 31.93 8.98
C ARG A 256 9.38 33.14 9.07
N ARG A 257 10.51 33.13 8.35
CA ARG A 257 11.44 34.26 8.30
C ARG A 257 10.78 35.52 7.73
N MET A 258 10.03 35.40 6.63
CA MET A 258 9.29 36.53 6.06
C MET A 258 8.25 37.09 7.04
N VAL A 259 7.52 36.22 7.76
CA VAL A 259 6.56 36.68 8.79
C VAL A 259 7.26 37.41 9.92
N ASP A 260 8.41 36.91 10.39
CA ASP A 260 9.17 37.54 11.45
C ASP A 260 9.77 38.88 10.99
N GLU A 261 10.26 38.97 9.75
CA GLU A 261 10.74 40.22 9.14
C GLU A 261 9.63 41.28 9.02
N VAL A 262 8.44 40.90 8.54
CA VAL A 262 7.27 41.80 8.47
C VAL A 262 6.85 42.29 9.85
N LYS A 263 6.90 41.42 10.88
CA LYS A 263 6.60 41.82 12.27
C LYS A 263 7.62 42.82 12.79
N GLU A 264 8.91 42.59 12.58
CA GLU A 264 9.96 43.51 13.05
C GLU A 264 9.90 44.85 12.31
N SER A 265 9.68 44.83 10.99
CA SER A 265 9.46 46.05 10.19
C SER A 265 8.24 46.84 10.70
N GLY A 266 7.11 46.17 10.96
CA GLY A 266 5.92 46.83 11.50
C GLY A 266 6.11 47.40 12.91
N LYS A 267 6.95 46.77 13.76
CA LYS A 267 7.33 47.35 15.06
C LYS A 267 8.15 48.61 14.89
N ALA A 268 9.17 48.58 14.02
CA ALA A 268 10.03 49.73 13.75
C ALA A 268 9.23 50.92 13.19
N GLU A 269 8.31 50.66 12.25
CA GLU A 269 7.42 51.70 11.70
C GLU A 269 6.52 52.30 12.78
N LYS A 270 5.94 51.47 13.66
CA LYS A 270 5.12 51.95 14.78
C LYS A 270 5.91 52.80 15.77
N GLU A 271 7.16 52.45 16.07
CA GLU A 271 8.05 53.26 16.91
C GLU A 271 8.41 54.59 16.24
N ALA A 272 8.71 54.60 14.94
CA ALA A 272 8.99 55.81 14.19
C ALA A 272 7.80 56.78 14.19
N VAL A 273 6.59 56.27 13.95
CA VAL A 273 5.35 57.07 14.00
C VAL A 273 5.12 57.65 15.40
N LYS A 274 5.34 56.85 16.45
CA LYS A 274 5.19 57.34 17.83
C LYS A 274 6.19 58.45 18.13
N ASN A 275 7.46 58.28 17.77
CA ASN A 275 8.49 59.29 17.99
C ASN A 275 8.17 60.60 17.24
N ALA A 276 7.72 60.51 15.98
CA ALA A 276 7.32 61.67 15.19
C ALA A 276 6.12 62.41 15.83
N ALA A 277 5.11 61.68 16.30
CA ALA A 277 3.96 62.27 17.00
C ALA A 277 4.35 62.95 18.33
N ASP A 278 5.30 62.35 19.07
CA ASP A 278 5.83 62.93 20.31
C ASP A 278 6.63 64.22 20.04
N GLU A 279 7.43 64.26 18.97
CA GLU A 279 8.11 65.50 18.52
C GLU A 279 7.12 66.58 18.11
N GLU A 280 6.10 66.24 17.33
CA GLU A 280 5.09 67.20 16.87
C GLU A 280 4.31 67.79 18.06
N ARG A 281 3.93 66.96 19.05
CA ARG A 281 3.33 67.42 20.30
C ARG A 281 4.24 68.38 21.07
N LYS A 282 5.54 68.10 21.13
CA LYS A 282 6.52 68.96 21.81
C LYS A 282 6.65 70.31 21.10
N ASN A 283 6.66 70.31 19.77
CA ASN A 283 6.71 71.52 18.96
C ASN A 283 5.45 72.38 19.15
N ILE A 284 4.26 71.78 19.08
CA ILE A 284 2.97 72.46 19.32
C ILE A 284 2.95 73.07 20.73
N LYS A 285 3.35 72.30 21.76
CA LYS A 285 3.39 72.80 23.13
C LYS A 285 4.32 74.02 23.26
N SER A 286 5.50 73.97 22.66
CA SER A 286 6.42 75.12 22.64
C SER A 286 5.83 76.35 21.93
N GLY A 287 5.05 76.13 20.86
CA GLY A 287 4.36 77.20 20.15
C GLY A 287 3.29 77.87 21.01
N ILE A 288 2.47 77.07 21.70
CA ILE A 288 1.44 77.55 22.63
C ILE A 288 2.07 78.32 23.80
N ASP A 289 3.18 77.82 24.35
CA ASP A 289 3.87 78.49 25.46
C ASP A 289 4.42 79.87 25.03
N LYS A 290 5.01 79.96 23.82
CA LYS A 290 5.45 81.24 23.23
C LYS A 290 4.29 82.20 22.97
N GLU A 291 3.17 81.71 22.44
CA GLU A 291 1.98 82.53 22.23
C GLU A 291 1.40 83.05 23.55
N LYS A 292 1.33 82.21 24.59
CA LYS A 292 0.90 82.63 25.93
C LYS A 292 1.80 83.71 26.51
N GLU A 293 3.12 83.57 26.41
CA GLU A 293 4.07 84.60 26.83
C GLU A 293 3.85 85.91 26.07
N ALA A 294 3.66 85.85 24.75
CA ALA A 294 3.37 87.03 23.92
C ALA A 294 2.06 87.72 24.33
N LEU A 295 1.01 86.94 24.61
CA LEU A 295 -0.30 87.43 25.06
C LEU A 295 -0.22 88.06 26.45
N GLU A 296 0.55 87.47 27.37
CA GLU A 296 0.76 88.01 28.70
C GLU A 296 1.56 89.33 28.66
N ASN A 297 2.59 89.41 27.82
CA ASN A 297 3.34 90.63 27.57
C ASN A 297 2.46 91.73 26.95
N SER A 298 1.61 91.37 25.98
CA SER A 298 0.64 92.30 25.39
C SER A 298 -0.37 92.80 26.44
N ARG A 299 -0.89 91.91 27.29
CA ARG A 299 -1.79 92.24 28.41
C ARG A 299 -1.12 93.15 29.45
N LYS A 300 0.16 92.96 29.76
CA LYS A 300 0.93 93.87 30.63
C LYS A 300 1.04 95.27 29.99
N SER A 301 1.36 95.36 28.70
CA SER A 301 1.43 96.66 28.01
C SER A 301 0.08 97.41 27.97
N LEU A 302 -1.03 96.68 27.79
CA LEU A 302 -2.39 97.25 27.84
C LEU A 302 -2.77 97.73 29.23
N LYS A 303 -2.34 97.02 30.30
CA LYS A 303 -2.55 97.48 31.68
C LYS A 303 -1.75 98.72 32.02
N ASP A 304 -0.54 98.86 31.49
CA ASP A 304 0.29 100.06 31.70
C ASP A 304 -0.26 101.29 30.93
N GLN A 305 -1.02 101.09 29.85
CA GLN A 305 -1.74 102.16 29.14
C GLN A 305 -3.03 102.64 29.84
N VAL A 306 -3.57 101.87 30.80
CA VAL A 306 -4.86 102.16 31.47
C VAL A 306 -4.66 102.67 32.92
N LYS A 307 -3.44 102.96 33.35
CA LYS A 307 -3.19 103.59 34.66
C LYS A 307 -3.69 105.06 34.64
N PRO A 308 -4.65 105.44 35.50
CA PRO A 308 -5.10 106.82 35.62
C PRO A 308 -4.03 107.70 36.28
N GLN A 309 -3.98 108.99 35.87
CA GLN A 309 -3.29 110.08 36.58
C GLN A 309 -3.94 110.36 37.94
#